data_AF-A0AAV7D054-F1
#
_entry.id   AF-A0AAV7D054-F1
#
_cell.length_a   1.000
_cell.length_b   1.000
_cell.length_c   1.000
_cell.angle_alpha   90.00
_cell.angle_beta   90.00
_cell.angle_gamma   90.00
#
_symmetry.space_group_name_H-M   'P 1'
#
loop_
_entity.id
_entity.type
_entity.pdbx_description
1 polymer ?
#
loop_
_entity_poly.entity_id
_entity_poly.type
_entity_poly.pdbx_seq_one_letter_code
_entity_poly.pdbx_strand_id
1 'polypeptide(L)'
;MIPIPLVVVVLGGWCAIYLADTLLTSSKAYKSSYEEWLSTHGISIAPFHIRWQTTLFNRLFYKWGRWKPYFLYIWFNLGMVFGILAMFGSMILLGKTLIQTLHQMMADTPGSQSDRILQVVVPGVNLPISQLTYFFSAILISGVIHEVGHGVAAVRETVRFNGFGMFIFVVYPGAFVDLFTTHLQLVSPVQQLRIFCAGVWHNFILGLLGILILFPLPAILYPFYYTGVGALVTEVLEVSPASGPRGLFVQDIVTQIQDCPVKSVDDWHKCLNDISLKPQTGFCISTGTLQQLHFPSRGTVVYTVVPYQVSLKVKGWISSCYRSCILEDGQH
;
A
#
# COMPACT_ATOMS: atom_id res chain seq x y z
N MET A 1 -9.13 -9.11 -12.46
CA MET A 1 -9.92 -8.52 -13.56
C MET A 1 -10.69 -7.34 -13.01
N ILE A 2 -10.68 -6.19 -13.71
CA ILE A 2 -11.49 -5.03 -13.31
C ILE A 2 -12.98 -5.37 -13.59
N PRO A 3 -13.88 -5.25 -12.60
CA PRO A 3 -15.28 -5.58 -12.78
C PRO A 3 -15.90 -4.61 -13.78
N ILE A 4 -16.55 -5.16 -14.80
CA ILE A 4 -17.30 -4.41 -15.83
C ILE A 4 -18.23 -3.36 -15.18
N PRO A 5 -18.96 -3.65 -14.08
CA PRO A 5 -19.76 -2.65 -13.38
C PRO A 5 -18.99 -1.38 -12.98
N LEU A 6 -17.75 -1.50 -12.52
CA LEU A 6 -16.94 -0.35 -12.12
C LEU A 6 -16.61 0.54 -13.33
N VAL A 7 -16.25 -0.06 -14.46
CA VAL A 7 -15.96 0.68 -15.69
C VAL A 7 -17.20 1.41 -16.19
N VAL A 8 -18.35 0.74 -16.19
CA VAL A 8 -19.64 1.35 -16.60
C VAL A 8 -20.01 2.51 -15.68
N VAL A 9 -19.86 2.37 -14.36
CA VAL A 9 -20.14 3.44 -13.40
C VAL A 9 -19.21 4.64 -13.61
N VAL A 10 -17.91 4.41 -13.78
CA VAL A 10 -16.93 5.49 -14.00
C VAL A 10 -17.22 6.22 -15.31
N LEU A 11 -17.32 5.51 -16.43
CA LEU A 11 -17.56 6.12 -17.73
C LEU A 11 -18.94 6.79 -17.79
N GLY A 12 -19.97 6.12 -17.27
CA GLY A 12 -21.33 6.69 -17.19
C GLY A 12 -21.39 7.95 -16.34
N GLY A 13 -20.66 7.98 -15.21
CA GLY A 13 -20.52 9.16 -14.36
C GLY A 13 -19.85 10.33 -15.10
N TRP A 14 -18.75 10.07 -15.81
CA TRP A 14 -18.07 11.09 -16.62
C TRP A 14 -18.94 11.62 -17.76
N CYS A 15 -19.66 10.74 -18.45
CA CYS A 15 -20.62 11.13 -19.47
C CYS A 15 -21.73 12.01 -18.88
N ALA A 16 -22.28 11.67 -17.72
CA ALA A 16 -23.31 12.47 -17.06
C ALA A 16 -22.79 13.85 -16.65
N ILE A 17 -21.58 13.95 -16.09
CA ILE A 17 -20.94 15.23 -15.74
C ILE A 17 -20.73 16.08 -16.98
N TYR A 18 -20.16 15.51 -18.04
CA TYR A 18 -19.88 16.25 -19.27
C TYR A 18 -21.16 16.68 -20.00
N LEU A 19 -22.20 15.85 -20.01
CA LEU A 19 -23.50 16.20 -20.54
C LEU A 19 -24.13 17.35 -19.73
N ALA A 20 -24.07 17.29 -18.41
CA ALA A 20 -24.58 18.37 -17.55
C ALA A 20 -23.85 19.69 -17.82
N ASP A 21 -22.51 19.66 -17.90
CA ASP A 21 -21.67 20.82 -18.22
C ASP A 21 -22.01 21.40 -19.60
N THR A 22 -22.18 20.54 -20.61
CA THR A 22 -22.57 20.94 -21.97
C THR A 22 -23.97 21.56 -22.01
N LEU A 23 -24.94 20.98 -21.27
CA LEU A 23 -26.31 21.49 -21.21
C LEU A 23 -26.37 22.86 -20.52
N LEU A 24 -25.64 23.05 -19.43
CA LEU A 24 -25.56 24.32 -18.72
C LEU A 24 -24.87 25.41 -19.55
N THR A 25 -23.80 25.05 -20.25
CA THR A 25 -23.07 25.97 -21.14
C THR A 25 -23.85 26.31 -22.42
N SER A 26 -24.70 25.40 -22.91
CA SER A 26 -25.56 25.62 -24.08
C SER A 26 -26.82 26.44 -23.76
N SER A 27 -27.31 26.41 -22.50
CA SER A 27 -28.53 27.09 -22.10
C SER A 27 -28.37 28.62 -22.09
N LYS A 28 -29.16 29.32 -22.91
CA LYS A 28 -29.17 30.80 -22.97
C LYS A 28 -29.52 31.45 -21.63
N ALA A 29 -30.30 30.78 -20.78
CA ALA A 29 -30.75 31.32 -19.49
C ALA A 29 -29.67 31.24 -18.41
N TYR A 30 -28.85 30.18 -18.40
CA TYR A 30 -27.94 29.88 -17.30
C TYR A 30 -26.46 30.00 -17.65
N LYS A 31 -26.10 30.09 -18.95
CA LYS A 31 -24.71 30.12 -19.41
C LYS A 31 -23.85 31.15 -18.67
N SER A 32 -24.27 32.42 -18.66
CA SER A 32 -23.48 33.49 -18.04
C SER A 32 -23.26 33.25 -16.55
N SER A 33 -24.31 32.83 -15.83
CA SER A 33 -24.22 32.57 -14.39
C SER A 33 -23.37 31.34 -14.10
N TYR A 34 -23.43 30.31 -14.94
CA TYR A 34 -22.64 29.09 -14.78
C TYR A 34 -21.15 29.31 -15.09
N GLU A 35 -20.81 30.02 -16.17
CA GLU A 35 -19.42 30.38 -16.52
C GLU A 35 -18.81 31.31 -15.46
N GLU A 36 -19.58 32.26 -14.93
CA GLU A 36 -19.15 33.09 -13.80
C GLU A 36 -18.97 32.24 -12.53
N TRP A 37 -19.87 31.30 -12.24
CA TRP A 37 -19.73 30.40 -11.11
C TRP A 37 -18.49 29.50 -11.22
N LEU A 38 -18.23 28.92 -12.40
CA LEU A 38 -17.04 28.12 -12.66
C LEU A 38 -15.76 28.93 -12.50
N SER A 39 -15.71 30.14 -13.07
CA SER A 39 -14.53 31.01 -12.98
C SER A 39 -14.28 31.54 -11.57
N THR A 40 -15.32 31.91 -10.83
CA THR A 40 -15.21 32.36 -9.42
C THR A 40 -14.72 31.24 -8.49
N HIS A 41 -15.08 29.99 -8.76
CA HIS A 41 -14.61 28.82 -8.00
C HIS A 41 -13.31 28.22 -8.55
N GLY A 42 -12.79 28.72 -9.69
CA GLY A 42 -11.58 28.21 -10.34
C GLY A 42 -11.72 26.78 -10.86
N ILE A 43 -12.93 26.37 -11.27
CA ILE A 43 -13.23 25.04 -11.77
C ILE A 43 -13.22 25.07 -13.30
N SER A 44 -12.50 24.14 -13.92
CA SER A 44 -12.52 23.91 -15.36
C SER A 44 -12.83 22.44 -15.63
N ILE A 45 -13.88 22.19 -16.41
CA ILE A 45 -14.34 20.86 -16.78
C ILE A 45 -13.97 20.60 -18.24
N ALA A 46 -13.39 19.44 -18.50
CA ALA A 46 -13.07 18.93 -19.82
C ALA A 46 -13.44 17.43 -19.87
N PRO A 47 -13.55 16.81 -21.06
CA PRO A 47 -13.85 15.39 -21.16
C PRO A 47 -12.86 14.55 -20.33
N PHE A 48 -13.39 13.76 -19.38
CA PHE A 48 -12.62 12.92 -18.45
C PHE A 48 -11.62 13.67 -17.54
N HIS A 49 -11.75 14.98 -17.41
CA HIS A 49 -10.81 15.80 -16.65
C HIS A 49 -11.51 16.96 -15.95
N ILE A 50 -11.44 16.99 -14.62
CA ILE A 50 -11.89 18.14 -13.82
C ILE A 50 -10.67 18.73 -13.14
N ARG A 51 -10.49 20.05 -13.27
CA ARG A 51 -9.43 20.80 -12.60
C ARG A 51 -10.07 21.85 -11.71
N TRP A 52 -9.53 21.97 -10.51
CA TRP A 52 -9.88 22.97 -9.51
C TRP A 52 -8.61 23.73 -9.10
N GLN A 53 -8.67 25.05 -9.13
CA GLN A 53 -7.56 25.93 -8.77
C GLN A 53 -7.99 26.92 -7.69
N THR A 54 -7.11 27.14 -6.71
CA THR A 54 -7.35 28.07 -5.62
C THR A 54 -6.12 28.91 -5.31
N THR A 55 -6.35 30.18 -4.96
CA THR A 55 -5.32 31.12 -4.54
C THR A 55 -5.27 31.28 -3.02
N LEU A 56 -6.15 30.58 -2.28
CA LEU A 56 -6.27 30.70 -0.82
C LEU A 56 -4.96 30.34 -0.10
N PHE A 57 -4.24 29.35 -0.61
CA PHE A 57 -2.99 28.88 -0.01
C PHE A 57 -1.78 29.75 -0.35
N ASN A 58 -1.89 30.75 -1.24
CA ASN A 58 -0.75 31.55 -1.69
C ASN A 58 -0.01 32.19 -0.52
N ARG A 59 -0.74 32.73 0.47
CA ARG A 59 -0.14 33.34 1.67
C ARG A 59 0.69 32.34 2.48
N LEU A 60 0.23 31.09 2.59
CA LEU A 60 0.95 30.01 3.27
C LEU A 60 2.23 29.67 2.51
N PHE A 61 2.15 29.52 1.18
CA PHE A 61 3.34 29.30 0.34
C PHE A 61 4.37 30.43 0.47
N TYR A 62 3.92 31.70 0.47
CA TYR A 62 4.82 32.83 0.69
C TYR A 62 5.47 32.82 2.08
N LYS A 63 4.71 32.44 3.12
CA LYS A 63 5.24 32.29 4.48
C LYS A 63 6.27 31.16 4.56
N TRP A 64 5.95 30.00 3.99
CA TRP A 64 6.83 28.84 4.00
C TRP A 64 8.07 29.05 3.14
N GLY A 65 7.96 29.61 1.94
CA GLY A 65 9.11 29.87 1.05
C GLY A 65 10.07 30.96 1.55
N ARG A 66 9.63 31.80 2.50
CA ARG A 66 10.48 32.80 3.17
C ARG A 66 10.85 32.42 4.60
N TRP A 67 10.45 31.24 5.05
CA TRP A 67 10.77 30.78 6.40
C TRP A 67 12.24 30.38 6.49
N LYS A 68 13.03 31.15 7.24
CA LYS A 68 14.47 30.90 7.47
C LYS A 68 15.21 30.57 6.16
N PRO A 69 15.49 31.57 5.30
CA PRO A 69 15.94 31.36 3.91
C PRO A 69 17.24 30.55 3.80
N TYR A 70 18.12 30.64 4.81
CA TYR A 70 19.34 29.84 4.87
C TYR A 70 19.06 28.34 5.00
N PHE A 71 18.12 27.95 5.86
CA PHE A 71 17.72 26.56 6.03
C PHE A 71 17.10 26.00 4.73
N LEU A 72 16.17 26.74 4.13
CA LEU A 72 15.56 26.34 2.86
C LEU A 72 16.58 26.22 1.74
N TYR A 73 17.58 27.11 1.68
CA TYR A 73 18.65 27.01 0.69
C TYR A 73 19.42 25.70 0.82
N ILE A 74 19.83 25.31 2.04
CA ILE A 74 20.49 24.02 2.27
C ILE A 74 19.57 22.87 1.92
N TRP A 75 18.31 22.91 2.38
CA TRP A 75 17.30 21.89 2.11
C TRP A 75 17.11 21.61 0.62
N PHE A 76 16.90 22.65 -0.19
CA PHE A 76 16.70 22.51 -1.63
C PHE A 76 18.00 22.22 -2.39
N ASN A 77 19.17 22.61 -1.89
CA ASN A 77 20.45 22.18 -2.47
C ASN A 77 20.69 20.68 -2.27
N LEU A 78 20.41 20.15 -1.08
CA LEU A 78 20.47 18.71 -0.83
C LEU A 78 19.48 17.97 -1.75
N GLY A 79 18.26 18.49 -1.88
CA GLY A 79 17.26 17.96 -2.79
C GLY A 79 17.68 17.99 -4.25
N MET A 80 18.39 19.03 -4.70
CA MET A 80 18.96 19.12 -6.05
C MET A 80 20.05 18.06 -6.27
N VAL A 81 21.01 17.92 -5.34
CA VAL A 81 22.06 16.89 -5.45
C VAL A 81 21.45 15.49 -5.49
N PHE A 82 20.50 15.22 -4.58
CA PHE A 82 19.75 13.97 -4.57
C PHE A 82 18.99 13.75 -5.87
N GLY A 83 18.29 14.77 -6.39
CA GLY A 83 17.54 14.71 -7.63
C GLY A 83 18.42 14.36 -8.83
N ILE A 84 19.60 14.97 -8.94
CA ILE A 84 20.58 14.65 -10.00
C ILE A 84 21.02 13.18 -9.89
N LEU A 85 21.41 12.72 -8.70
CA LEU A 85 21.80 11.32 -8.48
C LEU A 85 20.65 10.35 -8.80
N ALA A 86 19.43 10.69 -8.38
CA ALA A 86 18.23 9.91 -8.63
C ALA A 86 17.87 9.86 -10.12
N MET A 87 18.11 10.93 -10.89
CA MET A 87 17.92 10.92 -12.35
C MET A 87 18.85 9.90 -13.01
N PHE A 88 20.15 9.90 -12.69
CA PHE A 88 21.09 8.90 -13.19
C PHE A 88 20.71 7.48 -12.72
N GLY A 89 20.34 7.33 -11.46
CA GLY A 89 19.86 6.06 -10.90
C GLY A 89 18.63 5.52 -11.63
N SER A 90 17.68 6.40 -11.97
CA SER A 90 16.47 6.05 -12.71
C SER A 90 16.79 5.60 -14.13
N MET A 91 17.74 6.24 -14.82
CA MET A 91 18.18 5.85 -16.15
C MET A 91 18.78 4.43 -16.13
N ILE A 92 19.63 4.13 -15.15
CA ILE A 92 20.22 2.78 -14.98
C ILE A 92 19.14 1.74 -14.66
N LEU A 93 18.21 2.07 -13.76
CA LEU A 93 17.14 1.16 -13.32
C LEU A 93 16.17 0.84 -14.47
N LEU A 94 15.72 1.85 -15.21
CA LEU A 94 14.86 1.69 -16.37
C LEU A 94 15.59 0.95 -17.50
N GLY A 95 16.87 1.24 -17.74
CA GLY A 95 17.70 0.51 -18.69
C GLY A 95 17.81 -0.98 -18.34
N LYS A 96 18.07 -1.32 -17.08
CA LYS A 96 18.07 -2.72 -16.61
C LYS A 96 16.70 -3.38 -16.77
N THR A 97 15.63 -2.67 -16.44
CA THR A 97 14.26 -3.19 -16.57
C THR A 97 13.90 -3.46 -18.04
N LEU A 98 14.33 -2.58 -18.96
CA LEU A 98 14.14 -2.76 -20.39
C LEU A 98 14.90 -3.99 -20.91
N ILE A 99 16.17 -4.13 -20.54
CA ILE A 99 17.00 -5.28 -20.92
C ILE A 99 16.40 -6.59 -20.38
N GLN A 100 15.99 -6.61 -19.11
CA GLN A 100 15.31 -7.76 -18.50
C GLN A 100 14.02 -8.13 -19.23
N THR A 101 13.21 -7.13 -19.59
CA THR A 101 11.97 -7.33 -20.32
C THR A 101 12.24 -7.88 -21.72
N LEU A 102 13.26 -7.36 -22.41
CA LEU A 102 13.65 -7.84 -23.74
C LEU A 102 14.15 -9.28 -23.71
N HIS A 103 15.02 -9.63 -22.75
CA HIS A 103 15.48 -11.01 -22.58
C HIS A 103 14.33 -11.98 -22.29
N GLN A 104 13.34 -11.56 -21.50
CA GLN A 104 12.16 -12.37 -21.22
C GLN A 104 11.29 -12.60 -22.46
N MET A 105 11.25 -11.64 -23.40
CA MET A 105 10.54 -11.79 -24.68
C MET A 105 11.31 -12.66 -25.70
N MET A 106 12.63 -12.78 -25.55
CA MET A 106 13.51 -13.55 -26.45
C MET A 106 13.80 -14.97 -25.96
N ALA A 107 13.55 -15.29 -24.69
CA ALA A 107 13.79 -16.62 -24.13
C ALA A 107 12.54 -17.50 -24.26
N ASP A 108 12.64 -18.61 -25.00
CA ASP A 108 11.56 -19.58 -25.22
C ASP A 108 11.24 -20.46 -23.98
N THR A 109 11.85 -20.19 -22.84
CA THR A 109 11.69 -21.02 -21.62
C THR A 109 10.79 -20.31 -20.60
N PRO A 110 9.61 -20.87 -20.24
CA PRO A 110 8.75 -20.33 -19.19
C PRO A 110 9.32 -20.74 -17.84
N GLY A 111 10.34 -20.03 -17.34
CA GLY A 111 11.14 -20.56 -16.24
C GLY A 111 11.90 -19.54 -15.43
N SER A 112 11.18 -18.62 -14.81
CA SER A 112 11.42 -18.08 -13.46
C SER A 112 10.77 -16.69 -13.37
N GLN A 113 10.03 -16.44 -12.29
CA GLN A 113 9.63 -15.09 -11.93
C GLN A 113 10.91 -14.30 -11.62
N SER A 114 11.56 -13.76 -12.64
CA SER A 114 12.61 -12.76 -12.45
C SER A 114 11.96 -11.60 -11.70
N ASP A 115 12.40 -11.35 -10.47
CA ASP A 115 12.01 -10.19 -9.67
C ASP A 115 12.12 -8.94 -10.55
N ARG A 116 10.99 -8.51 -11.12
CA ARG A 116 10.94 -7.29 -11.92
C ARG A 116 11.27 -6.17 -10.97
N ILE A 117 12.43 -5.55 -11.17
CA ILE A 117 12.95 -4.46 -10.32
C ILE A 117 11.92 -3.31 -10.22
N LEU A 118 11.12 -3.12 -11.28
CA LEU A 118 10.01 -2.19 -11.30
C LEU A 118 8.76 -2.87 -11.88
N GLN A 119 7.79 -3.19 -11.02
CA GLN A 119 6.46 -3.63 -11.46
C GLN A 119 5.49 -2.46 -11.46
N VAL A 120 4.94 -2.12 -12.62
CA VAL A 120 3.89 -1.10 -12.73
C VAL A 120 2.66 -1.59 -11.97
N VAL A 121 2.18 -0.80 -11.01
CA VAL A 121 0.95 -1.10 -10.27
C VAL A 121 -0.23 -0.80 -11.18
N VAL A 122 -0.94 -1.86 -11.58
CA VAL A 122 -2.13 -1.81 -12.43
C VAL A 122 -3.35 -2.27 -11.60
N PRO A 123 -4.23 -1.34 -11.21
CA PRO A 123 -5.51 -1.63 -10.58
C PRO A 123 -6.25 -2.83 -11.18
N GLY A 124 -6.63 -3.81 -10.34
CA GLY A 124 -7.41 -4.97 -10.75
C GLY A 124 -6.65 -6.09 -11.47
N VAL A 125 -5.34 -5.91 -11.72
CA VAL A 125 -4.43 -6.97 -12.18
C VAL A 125 -3.50 -7.40 -11.06
N ASN A 126 -2.68 -6.49 -10.53
CA ASN A 126 -1.77 -6.76 -9.42
C ASN A 126 -2.20 -6.12 -8.09
N LEU A 127 -3.21 -5.26 -8.10
CA LEU A 127 -3.76 -4.63 -6.90
C LEU A 127 -5.25 -4.95 -6.74
N PRO A 128 -5.68 -5.56 -5.61
CA PRO A 128 -7.08 -5.79 -5.30
C PRO A 128 -7.89 -4.48 -5.28
N ILE A 129 -9.15 -4.54 -5.70
CA ILE A 129 -10.04 -3.36 -5.79
C ILE A 129 -10.30 -2.75 -4.42
N SER A 130 -10.36 -3.58 -3.37
CA SER A 130 -10.47 -3.15 -1.98
C SER A 130 -9.32 -2.26 -1.52
N GLN A 131 -8.18 -2.29 -2.21
CA GLN A 131 -7.01 -1.49 -1.89
C GLN A 131 -6.89 -0.21 -2.74
N LEU A 132 -7.79 0.02 -3.70
CA LEU A 132 -7.72 1.18 -4.58
C LEU A 132 -7.90 2.50 -3.85
N THR A 133 -8.74 2.53 -2.81
CA THR A 133 -8.94 3.72 -1.99
C THR A 133 -7.63 4.15 -1.32
N TYR A 134 -6.90 3.20 -0.73
CA TYR A 134 -5.59 3.45 -0.14
C TYR A 134 -4.59 3.93 -1.19
N PHE A 135 -4.54 3.27 -2.34
CA PHE A 135 -3.64 3.62 -3.44
C PHE A 135 -3.88 5.04 -3.96
N PHE A 136 -5.13 5.40 -4.29
CA PHE A 136 -5.46 6.74 -4.75
C PHE A 136 -5.26 7.81 -3.67
N SER A 137 -5.52 7.48 -2.39
CA SER A 137 -5.21 8.40 -1.29
C SER A 137 -3.71 8.65 -1.15
N ALA A 138 -2.89 7.60 -1.28
CA ALA A 138 -1.44 7.70 -1.17
C ALA A 138 -0.85 8.51 -2.34
N ILE A 139 -1.34 8.29 -3.56
CA ILE A 139 -0.97 9.08 -4.73
C ILE A 139 -1.39 10.54 -4.56
N LEU A 140 -2.60 10.82 -4.08
CA LEU A 140 -3.05 12.18 -3.86
C LEU A 140 -2.19 12.89 -2.82
N ILE A 141 -1.94 12.27 -1.66
CA ILE A 141 -1.10 12.85 -0.60
C ILE A 141 0.32 13.09 -1.12
N SER A 142 0.89 12.11 -1.81
CA SER A 142 2.21 12.22 -2.45
C SER A 142 2.25 13.35 -3.48
N GLY A 143 1.27 13.42 -4.37
CA GLY A 143 1.13 14.46 -5.38
C GLY A 143 1.00 15.86 -4.76
N VAL A 144 0.16 16.02 -3.73
CA VAL A 144 0.05 17.30 -3.02
C VAL A 144 1.40 17.71 -2.44
N ILE A 145 2.08 16.82 -1.72
CA ILE A 145 3.38 17.11 -1.09
C ILE A 145 4.47 17.40 -2.14
N HIS A 146 4.46 16.68 -3.26
CA HIS A 146 5.35 16.91 -4.40
C HIS A 146 5.22 18.34 -4.94
N GLU A 147 3.98 18.75 -5.20
CA GLU A 147 3.66 20.07 -5.74
C GLU A 147 3.90 21.17 -4.69
N VAL A 148 3.66 20.89 -3.41
CA VAL A 148 4.07 21.80 -2.33
C VAL A 148 5.57 22.05 -2.38
N GLY A 149 6.38 21.01 -2.61
CA GLY A 149 7.82 21.13 -2.77
C GLY A 149 8.21 22.10 -3.88
N HIS A 150 7.61 21.95 -5.07
CA HIS A 150 7.81 22.87 -6.19
C HIS A 150 7.39 24.30 -5.85
N GLY A 151 6.21 24.49 -5.25
CA GLY A 151 5.68 25.80 -4.87
C GLY A 151 6.57 26.55 -3.88
N VAL A 152 7.02 25.86 -2.81
CA VAL A 152 7.90 26.45 -1.79
C VAL A 152 9.27 26.79 -2.38
N ALA A 153 9.83 25.92 -3.21
CA ALA A 153 11.09 26.18 -3.91
C ALA A 153 11.00 27.38 -4.86
N ALA A 154 9.92 27.46 -5.64
CA ALA A 154 9.68 28.55 -6.58
C ALA A 154 9.61 29.91 -5.86
N VAL A 155 8.88 29.99 -4.76
CA VAL A 155 8.81 31.21 -3.93
C VAL A 155 10.18 31.61 -3.39
N ARG A 156 11.00 30.64 -2.94
CA ARG A 156 12.36 30.88 -2.45
C ARG A 156 13.31 31.36 -3.54
N GLU A 157 13.16 30.88 -4.77
CA GLU A 157 13.89 31.37 -5.95
C GLU A 157 13.28 32.64 -6.55
N THR A 158 12.38 33.31 -5.81
CA THR A 158 11.71 34.56 -6.20
C THR A 158 10.85 34.45 -7.44
N VAL A 159 10.42 33.24 -7.81
CA VAL A 159 9.48 32.99 -8.91
C VAL A 159 8.05 33.28 -8.44
N ARG A 160 7.27 33.93 -9.32
CA ARG A 160 5.87 34.24 -9.05
C ARG A 160 5.02 32.96 -8.99
N PHE A 161 4.29 32.83 -7.88
CA PHE A 161 3.36 31.75 -7.61
C PHE A 161 1.93 32.24 -7.86
N ASN A 162 1.20 31.63 -8.80
CA ASN A 162 -0.16 32.05 -9.16
C ASN A 162 -1.20 31.34 -8.28
N GLY A 163 -1.04 30.04 -8.04
CA GLY A 163 -1.98 29.27 -7.23
C GLY A 163 -1.61 27.80 -7.09
N PHE A 164 -2.38 27.11 -6.26
CA PHE A 164 -2.34 25.65 -6.11
C PHE A 164 -3.64 25.07 -6.67
N GLY A 165 -3.58 23.89 -7.27
CA GLY A 165 -4.77 23.22 -7.75
C GLY A 165 -4.71 21.71 -7.62
N MET A 166 -5.88 21.11 -7.77
CA MET A 166 -6.06 19.66 -7.85
C MET A 166 -6.83 19.32 -9.12
N PHE A 167 -6.60 18.14 -9.65
CA PHE A 167 -7.34 17.63 -10.79
C PHE A 167 -7.68 16.17 -10.58
N ILE A 168 -8.73 15.72 -11.26
CA ILE A 168 -9.08 14.31 -11.37
C ILE A 168 -9.13 13.98 -12.84
N PHE A 169 -8.31 13.02 -13.26
CA PHE A 169 -8.28 12.47 -14.60
C PHE A 169 -8.81 11.03 -14.59
N VAL A 170 -10.01 10.81 -15.12
CA VAL A 170 -10.77 9.54 -15.07
C VAL A 170 -11.02 9.04 -13.64
N VAL A 171 -10.01 8.50 -12.97
CA VAL A 171 -10.05 8.06 -11.56
C VAL A 171 -8.81 8.52 -10.79
N TYR A 172 -7.80 9.04 -11.49
CA TYR A 172 -6.52 9.43 -10.94
C TYR A 172 -6.61 10.84 -10.34
N PRO A 173 -6.49 10.98 -9.01
CA PRO A 173 -6.40 12.28 -8.39
C PRO A 173 -4.96 12.80 -8.47
N GLY A 174 -4.81 14.07 -8.81
CA GLY A 174 -3.52 14.75 -8.90
C GLY A 174 -3.58 16.16 -8.31
N ALA A 175 -2.41 16.72 -8.05
CA ALA A 175 -2.23 18.11 -7.67
C ALA A 175 -1.32 18.79 -8.69
N PHE A 176 -1.35 20.11 -8.74
CA PHE A 176 -0.39 20.91 -9.51
C PHE A 176 -0.19 22.28 -8.83
N VAL A 177 1.00 22.86 -9.02
CA VAL A 177 1.22 24.29 -8.77
C VAL A 177 1.24 25.10 -10.07
N ASP A 178 0.55 26.22 -10.07
CA ASP A 178 0.56 27.18 -11.18
C ASP A 178 1.68 28.21 -10.93
N LEU A 179 2.77 28.05 -11.67
CA LEU A 179 3.94 28.93 -11.65
C LEU A 179 3.97 29.79 -12.91
N PHE A 180 4.40 31.04 -12.78
CA PHE A 180 4.51 31.93 -13.94
C PHE A 180 5.71 31.54 -14.81
N THR A 181 5.44 30.91 -15.96
CA THR A 181 6.43 30.26 -16.82
C THR A 181 7.50 31.21 -17.35
N THR A 182 7.15 32.44 -17.71
CA THR A 182 8.12 33.43 -18.23
C THR A 182 9.15 33.81 -17.17
N HIS A 183 8.72 34.00 -15.91
CA HIS A 183 9.65 34.27 -14.81
C HIS A 183 10.50 33.05 -14.45
N LEU A 184 9.97 31.83 -14.65
CA LEU A 184 10.73 30.60 -14.47
C LEU A 184 11.84 30.46 -15.51
N GLN A 185 11.58 30.85 -16.76
CA GLN A 185 12.57 30.84 -17.85
C GLN A 185 13.66 31.90 -17.71
N LEU A 186 13.36 33.04 -17.06
CA LEU A 186 14.33 34.11 -16.81
C LEU A 186 15.32 33.80 -15.67
N VAL A 187 14.97 32.84 -14.82
CA VAL A 187 15.76 32.44 -13.66
C VAL A 187 16.91 31.51 -14.07
N SER A 188 18.04 31.54 -13.34
CA SER A 188 19.23 30.78 -13.73
C SER A 188 18.98 29.25 -13.76
N PRO A 189 19.69 28.47 -14.60
CA PRO A 189 19.46 27.03 -14.72
C PRO A 189 19.59 26.26 -13.40
N VAL A 190 20.51 26.67 -12.52
CA VAL A 190 20.68 26.04 -11.21
C VAL A 190 19.46 26.26 -10.32
N GLN A 191 18.84 27.44 -10.39
CA GLN A 191 17.64 27.73 -9.63
C GLN A 191 16.42 26.98 -10.20
N GLN A 192 16.30 26.90 -11.52
CA GLN A 192 15.29 26.06 -12.17
C GLN A 192 15.42 24.59 -11.74
N LEU A 193 16.66 24.07 -11.72
CA LEU A 193 16.93 22.70 -11.29
C LEU A 193 16.56 22.47 -9.82
N ARG A 194 16.85 23.42 -8.92
CA ARG A 194 16.38 23.34 -7.52
C ARG A 194 14.87 23.25 -7.43
N ILE A 195 14.14 24.03 -8.24
CA ILE A 195 12.66 23.98 -8.28
C ILE A 195 12.21 22.61 -8.80
N PHE A 196 12.74 22.12 -9.92
CA PHE A 196 12.32 20.85 -10.52
C PHE A 196 12.71 19.62 -9.66
N CYS A 197 13.81 19.66 -8.92
CA CYS A 197 14.16 18.57 -8.01
C CYS A 197 13.39 18.64 -6.67
N ALA A 198 12.78 19.77 -6.34
CA ALA A 198 12.11 19.96 -5.06
C ALA A 198 10.97 18.97 -4.82
N GLY A 199 10.14 18.69 -5.83
CA GLY A 199 9.03 17.74 -5.69
C GLY A 199 9.49 16.33 -5.37
N VAL A 200 10.48 15.83 -6.13
CA VAL A 200 11.08 14.50 -5.90
C VAL A 200 11.70 14.40 -4.51
N TRP A 201 12.41 15.45 -4.07
CA TRP A 201 12.99 15.53 -2.73
C TRP A 201 11.93 15.44 -1.62
N HIS A 202 10.81 16.16 -1.75
CA HIS A 202 9.74 16.10 -0.76
C HIS A 202 9.08 14.72 -0.70
N ASN A 203 8.91 14.05 -1.85
CA ASN A 203 8.40 12.68 -1.88
C ASN A 203 9.38 11.67 -1.28
N PHE A 204 10.68 11.85 -1.50
CA PHE A 204 11.70 11.02 -0.85
C PHE A 204 11.63 11.16 0.67
N ILE A 205 11.54 12.39 1.18
CA ILE A 205 11.39 12.65 2.61
C ILE A 205 10.08 12.10 3.16
N LEU A 206 8.97 12.23 2.42
CA LEU A 206 7.69 11.62 2.79
C LEU A 206 7.81 10.10 2.91
N GLY A 207 8.49 9.45 1.97
CA GLY A 207 8.76 8.01 2.01
C GLY A 207 9.62 7.62 3.22
N LEU A 208 10.68 8.38 3.50
CA LEU A 208 11.53 8.16 4.66
C LEU A 208 10.76 8.31 5.98
N LEU A 209 9.90 9.33 6.09
CA LEU A 209 8.99 9.50 7.23
C LEU A 209 8.00 8.34 7.34
N GLY A 210 7.46 7.86 6.22
CA GLY A 210 6.60 6.68 6.18
C GLY A 210 7.29 5.45 6.74
N ILE A 211 8.54 5.18 6.33
CA ILE A 211 9.36 4.09 6.86
C ILE A 211 9.64 4.28 8.35
N LEU A 212 10.00 5.51 8.76
CA LEU A 212 10.27 5.83 10.15
C LEU A 212 9.05 5.63 11.05
N ILE A 213 7.84 5.89 10.55
CA ILE A 213 6.56 5.66 11.24
C ILE A 213 6.19 4.18 11.22
N LEU A 214 6.55 3.44 10.17
CA LEU A 214 6.23 2.03 10.02
C LEU A 214 6.89 1.16 11.11
N PHE A 215 8.14 1.46 11.49
CA PHE A 215 8.85 0.72 12.53
C PHE A 215 8.18 0.72 13.91
N PRO A 216 7.80 1.89 14.49
CA PRO A 216 7.09 1.94 15.77
C PRO A 216 5.59 1.65 15.66
N LEU A 217 5.05 1.42 14.45
CA LEU A 217 3.62 1.23 14.23
C LEU A 217 3.00 0.15 15.15
N PRO A 218 3.61 -1.04 15.36
CA PRO A 218 3.06 -2.03 16.29
C PRO A 218 2.96 -1.53 17.74
N ALA A 219 3.93 -0.72 18.18
CA ALA A 219 3.92 -0.12 19.52
C ALA A 219 2.89 1.00 19.64
N ILE A 220 2.74 1.84 18.61
CA ILE A 220 1.72 2.89 18.56
C ILE A 220 0.32 2.27 18.59
N LEU A 221 0.15 1.17 17.88
CA LEU A 221 -1.11 0.46 17.79
C LEU A 221 -1.41 -0.41 19.01
N TYR A 222 -0.41 -0.76 19.82
CA TYR A 222 -0.53 -1.66 20.97
C TYR A 222 -1.78 -1.42 21.86
N PRO A 223 -2.15 -0.17 22.24
CA PRO A 223 -3.33 0.07 23.07
C PRO A 223 -4.67 -0.32 22.42
N PHE A 224 -4.70 -0.47 21.09
CA PHE A 224 -5.88 -0.82 20.31
C PHE A 224 -6.00 -2.33 20.04
N TYR A 225 -5.03 -3.14 20.47
CA TYR A 225 -5.03 -4.60 20.27
C TYR A 225 -5.04 -5.34 21.60
N TYR A 226 -5.85 -6.41 21.68
CA TYR A 226 -5.77 -7.36 22.78
C TYR A 226 -4.51 -8.22 22.62
N THR A 227 -3.63 -8.19 23.62
CA THR A 227 -2.38 -8.97 23.63
C THR A 227 -2.33 -9.89 24.84
N GLY A 228 -1.53 -10.96 24.77
CA GLY A 228 -1.36 -11.91 25.88
C GLY A 228 -2.51 -12.90 26.08
N VAL A 229 -3.48 -12.94 25.15
CA VAL A 229 -4.67 -13.78 25.23
C VAL A 229 -4.52 -15.13 24.54
N GLY A 230 -3.43 -15.36 23.79
CA GLY A 230 -3.18 -16.59 23.04
C GLY A 230 -2.75 -16.34 21.60
N ALA A 231 -2.56 -17.42 20.84
CA ALA A 231 -2.20 -17.36 19.43
C ALA A 231 -3.45 -17.38 18.54
N LEU A 232 -3.66 -16.32 17.75
CA LEU A 232 -4.80 -16.20 16.83
C LEU A 232 -4.55 -17.01 15.55
N VAL A 233 -5.50 -17.87 15.20
CA VAL A 233 -5.49 -18.64 13.94
C VAL A 233 -5.94 -17.75 12.80
N THR A 234 -5.01 -17.35 11.94
CA THR A 234 -5.33 -16.47 10.78
C THR A 234 -5.66 -17.24 9.51
N GLU A 235 -5.15 -18.46 9.37
CA GLU A 235 -5.33 -19.30 8.19
C GLU A 235 -5.08 -20.77 8.58
N VAL A 236 -5.90 -21.68 8.06
CA VAL A 236 -5.76 -23.13 8.24
C VAL A 236 -5.63 -23.76 6.86
N LEU A 237 -4.55 -24.51 6.66
CA LEU A 237 -4.33 -25.21 5.41
C LEU A 237 -5.32 -26.38 5.28
N GLU A 238 -6.05 -26.45 4.16
CA GLU A 238 -7.11 -27.44 3.93
C GLU A 238 -6.64 -28.90 3.98
N VAL A 239 -5.35 -29.15 3.71
CA VAL A 239 -4.75 -30.49 3.77
C VAL A 239 -4.12 -30.82 5.13
N SER A 240 -4.17 -29.90 6.09
CA SER A 240 -3.55 -30.11 7.39
C SER A 240 -4.43 -30.95 8.33
N PRO A 241 -3.84 -31.68 9.30
CA PRO A 241 -4.60 -32.37 10.35
C PRO A 241 -5.41 -31.42 11.25
N ALA A 242 -5.11 -30.12 11.20
CA ALA A 242 -5.86 -29.08 11.89
C ALA A 242 -7.10 -28.63 11.10
N SER A 243 -7.34 -29.15 9.90
CA SER A 243 -8.56 -28.88 9.12
C SER A 243 -9.67 -29.87 9.45
N GLY A 244 -10.91 -29.51 9.12
CA GLY A 244 -12.09 -30.39 9.24
C GLY A 244 -13.11 -29.95 10.31
N PRO A 245 -14.20 -30.72 10.50
CA PRO A 245 -15.32 -30.31 11.36
C PRO A 245 -14.97 -30.15 12.84
N ARG A 246 -13.89 -30.81 13.28
CA ARG A 246 -13.33 -30.71 14.63
C ARG A 246 -11.96 -30.04 14.64
N GLY A 247 -11.55 -29.45 13.51
CA GLY A 247 -10.28 -28.75 13.34
C GLY A 247 -10.28 -27.37 13.99
N LEU A 248 -9.23 -26.59 13.72
CA LEU A 248 -9.17 -25.18 14.05
C LEU A 248 -9.89 -24.37 12.97
N PHE A 249 -10.52 -23.27 13.37
CA PHE A 249 -11.14 -22.31 12.47
C PHE A 249 -10.41 -20.98 12.51
N VAL A 250 -10.50 -20.25 11.40
CA VAL A 250 -9.98 -18.88 11.33
C VAL A 250 -10.69 -18.03 12.39
N GLN A 251 -9.92 -17.26 13.16
CA GLN A 251 -10.31 -16.47 14.34
C GLN A 251 -10.34 -17.23 15.68
N ASP A 252 -10.06 -18.53 15.71
CA ASP A 252 -9.85 -19.23 16.99
C ASP A 252 -8.59 -18.68 17.69
N ILE A 253 -8.64 -18.61 19.03
CA ILE A 253 -7.51 -18.21 19.87
C ILE A 253 -7.02 -19.44 20.63
N VAL A 254 -5.83 -19.91 20.31
CA VAL A 254 -5.19 -21.02 21.03
C VAL A 254 -4.56 -20.48 22.31
N THR A 255 -5.09 -20.93 23.44
CA THR A 255 -4.65 -20.54 24.79
C THR A 255 -3.74 -21.58 25.44
N GLN A 256 -3.78 -22.83 24.97
CA GLN A 256 -3.04 -23.94 25.55
C GLN A 256 -2.82 -25.08 24.52
N ILE A 257 -1.67 -25.73 24.56
CA ILE A 257 -1.35 -26.95 23.81
C ILE A 257 -0.92 -28.01 24.83
N GLN A 258 -1.74 -29.04 25.05
CA GLN A 258 -1.51 -30.04 26.11
C GLN A 258 -1.25 -29.33 27.47
N ASP A 259 -0.09 -29.56 28.09
CA ASP A 259 0.31 -28.93 29.36
C ASP A 259 1.07 -27.60 29.17
N CYS A 260 1.20 -27.11 27.94
CA CYS A 260 1.95 -25.89 27.60
C CYS A 260 1.00 -24.69 27.39
N PRO A 261 0.98 -23.69 28.31
CA PRO A 261 0.15 -22.51 28.15
C PRO A 261 0.70 -21.58 27.06
N VAL A 262 -0.19 -21.06 26.21
CA VAL A 262 0.15 -20.19 25.08
C VAL A 262 -0.45 -18.81 25.30
N LYS A 263 0.40 -17.80 25.50
CA LYS A 263 -0.02 -16.39 25.64
C LYS A 263 0.40 -15.53 24.44
N SER A 264 1.38 -16.01 23.68
CA SER A 264 1.95 -15.33 22.52
C SER A 264 2.26 -16.32 21.39
N VAL A 265 2.53 -15.79 20.19
CA VAL A 265 2.99 -16.56 19.04
C VAL A 265 4.34 -17.25 19.34
N ASP A 266 5.21 -16.60 20.09
CA ASP A 266 6.49 -17.17 20.52
C ASP A 266 6.28 -18.37 21.45
N ASP A 267 5.31 -18.30 22.36
CA ASP A 267 4.96 -19.43 23.23
C ASP A 267 4.42 -20.60 22.43
N TRP A 268 3.57 -20.33 21.42
CA TRP A 268 3.08 -21.35 20.49
C TRP A 268 4.24 -22.08 19.80
N HIS A 269 5.21 -21.35 19.25
CA HIS A 269 6.39 -21.96 18.60
C HIS A 269 7.25 -22.75 19.59
N LYS A 270 7.46 -22.23 20.80
CA LYS A 270 8.20 -22.95 21.85
C LYS A 270 7.50 -24.25 22.25
N CYS A 271 6.19 -24.21 22.47
CA CYS A 271 5.40 -25.38 22.83
C CYS A 271 5.47 -26.45 21.74
N LEU A 272 5.31 -26.08 20.46
CA LEU A 272 5.40 -27.03 19.35
C LEU A 272 6.80 -27.64 19.21
N ASN A 273 7.85 -26.84 19.36
CA ASN A 273 9.23 -27.34 19.28
C ASN A 273 9.54 -28.31 20.43
N ASP A 274 9.07 -28.01 21.65
CA ASP A 274 9.26 -28.89 22.80
C ASP A 274 8.51 -30.23 22.61
N ILE A 275 7.30 -30.19 22.06
CA ILE A 275 6.53 -31.39 21.69
C ILE A 275 7.28 -32.18 20.61
N SER A 276 7.84 -31.56 19.57
CA SER A 276 8.53 -32.32 18.52
C SER A 276 9.79 -33.04 19.00
N LEU A 277 10.41 -32.57 20.08
CA LEU A 277 11.64 -33.14 20.65
C LEU A 277 11.37 -34.24 21.68
N LYS A 278 10.20 -34.25 22.30
CA LYS A 278 9.84 -35.23 23.33
C LYS A 278 9.15 -36.45 22.72
N PRO A 279 9.46 -37.67 23.20
CA PRO A 279 8.72 -38.86 22.80
C PRO A 279 7.26 -38.71 23.19
N GLN A 280 6.38 -38.85 22.20
CA GLN A 280 4.95 -38.65 22.38
C GLN A 280 4.34 -39.86 23.09
N THR A 281 3.78 -39.64 24.29
CA THR A 281 2.95 -40.64 24.97
C THR A 281 1.50 -40.47 24.52
N GLY A 282 0.94 -41.49 23.87
CA GLY A 282 -0.48 -41.49 23.51
C GLY A 282 -1.37 -41.53 24.75
N PHE A 283 -2.58 -40.97 24.65
CA PHE A 283 -3.59 -41.05 25.71
C PHE A 283 -4.57 -42.20 25.43
N CYS A 284 -4.81 -43.02 26.44
CA CYS A 284 -5.90 -44.01 26.40
C CYS A 284 -7.22 -43.33 26.72
N ILE A 285 -8.19 -43.42 25.80
CA ILE A 285 -9.55 -42.91 26.00
C ILE A 285 -10.53 -44.08 26.10
N SER A 286 -11.52 -43.96 27.00
CA SER A 286 -12.54 -45.00 27.15
C SER A 286 -13.44 -45.07 25.91
N THR A 287 -13.91 -46.27 25.56
CA THR A 287 -14.77 -46.50 24.39
C THR A 287 -16.08 -45.70 24.46
N GLY A 288 -16.60 -45.45 25.66
CA GLY A 288 -17.79 -44.62 25.87
C GLY A 288 -17.55 -43.12 25.59
N THR A 289 -16.37 -42.59 25.96
CA THR A 289 -15.99 -41.21 25.63
C THR A 289 -15.73 -41.04 24.14
N LEU A 290 -15.20 -42.07 23.47
CA LEU A 290 -15.01 -42.12 22.02
C LEU A 290 -16.34 -41.96 21.29
N GLN A 291 -17.40 -42.63 21.75
CA GLN A 291 -18.76 -42.49 21.21
C GLN A 291 -19.40 -41.12 21.50
N GLN A 292 -19.08 -40.47 22.61
CA GLN A 292 -19.58 -39.11 22.91
C GLN A 292 -18.92 -38.02 22.05
N LEU A 293 -17.64 -38.19 21.69
CA LEU A 293 -16.95 -37.30 20.75
C LEU A 293 -17.55 -37.33 19.33
N HIS A 294 -18.38 -38.33 19.00
CA HIS A 294 -19.16 -38.33 17.76
C HIS A 294 -20.26 -37.26 17.71
N PHE A 295 -20.62 -36.61 18.83
CA PHE A 295 -21.65 -35.58 18.87
C PHE A 295 -21.08 -34.14 18.88
N PRO A 296 -21.72 -33.19 18.16
CA PRO A 296 -21.19 -31.84 17.98
C PRO A 296 -21.47 -30.98 19.22
N SER A 297 -20.50 -30.87 20.13
CA SER A 297 -20.57 -29.91 21.24
C SER A 297 -19.54 -28.79 21.05
N ARG A 298 -20.02 -27.54 21.10
CA ARG A 298 -19.25 -26.29 21.02
C ARG A 298 -18.63 -25.93 22.39
N GLY A 299 -17.85 -26.84 22.95
CA GLY A 299 -17.08 -26.63 24.18
C GLY A 299 -15.63 -27.06 23.97
N THR A 300 -14.75 -26.69 24.90
CA THR A 300 -13.29 -26.98 24.91
C THR A 300 -12.94 -28.27 24.18
N VAL A 301 -12.45 -28.14 22.95
CA VAL A 301 -12.04 -29.29 22.13
C VAL A 301 -10.63 -29.66 22.54
N VAL A 302 -10.47 -30.83 23.15
CA VAL A 302 -9.16 -31.41 23.43
C VAL A 302 -8.63 -32.01 22.13
N TYR A 303 -7.66 -31.34 21.51
CA TYR A 303 -6.97 -31.86 20.34
C TYR A 303 -5.87 -32.82 20.78
N THR A 304 -6.04 -34.11 20.53
CA THR A 304 -4.92 -35.06 20.57
C THR A 304 -4.11 -34.88 19.30
N VAL A 305 -2.96 -34.21 19.39
CA VAL A 305 -2.04 -34.04 18.25
C VAL A 305 -1.36 -35.38 17.97
N VAL A 306 -1.87 -36.11 16.98
CA VAL A 306 -1.24 -37.30 16.39
C VAL A 306 -0.24 -36.82 15.33
N PRO A 307 0.96 -37.41 15.18
CA PRO A 307 2.05 -36.78 14.44
C PRO A 307 1.79 -36.79 12.94
N TYR A 308 1.21 -35.70 12.45
CA TYR A 308 1.29 -35.27 11.06
C TYR A 308 1.50 -33.76 11.04
N GLN A 309 2.30 -33.28 10.09
CA GLN A 309 2.69 -31.87 10.01
C GLN A 309 1.46 -30.94 10.04
N VAL A 310 1.30 -30.22 11.15
CA VAL A 310 0.33 -29.13 11.26
C VAL A 310 1.02 -27.85 10.82
N SER A 311 0.83 -27.49 9.56
CA SER A 311 1.30 -26.22 9.02
C SER A 311 0.21 -25.16 9.25
N LEU A 312 0.37 -24.37 10.31
CA LEU A 312 -0.49 -23.22 10.63
C LEU A 312 0.32 -21.94 10.42
N LYS A 313 -0.24 -21.01 9.65
CA LYS A 313 0.42 -19.74 9.36
C LYS A 313 0.05 -18.74 10.45
N VAL A 314 0.92 -18.62 11.46
CA VAL A 314 0.83 -17.56 12.48
C VAL A 314 1.77 -16.44 12.04
N LYS A 315 1.30 -15.19 12.00
CA LYS A 315 2.06 -14.05 11.45
C LYS A 315 3.20 -13.64 12.40
N GLY A 316 4.36 -14.27 12.24
CA GLY A 316 5.61 -13.95 12.90
C GLY A 316 6.69 -14.96 12.49
N TRP A 317 7.60 -14.56 11.59
CA TRP A 317 8.83 -15.24 11.16
C TRP A 317 8.77 -16.73 10.76
N ILE A 318 9.12 -16.99 9.49
CA ILE A 318 9.13 -18.32 8.86
C ILE A 318 10.32 -19.13 9.35
N SER A 319 10.09 -20.37 9.82
CA SER A 319 11.07 -21.45 9.72
C SER A 319 10.37 -22.76 9.39
N SER A 320 10.47 -23.17 8.12
CA SER A 320 10.02 -24.49 7.66
C SER A 320 11.12 -25.51 7.98
N CYS A 321 10.80 -26.56 8.75
CA CYS A 321 11.74 -27.64 9.05
C CYS A 321 11.29 -28.91 8.33
N TYR A 322 11.97 -29.25 7.23
CA TYR A 322 11.80 -30.52 6.52
C TYR A 322 12.70 -31.58 7.18
N ARG A 323 12.13 -32.74 7.52
CA ARG A 323 12.89 -33.99 7.62
C ARG A 323 11.99 -35.15 7.22
N SER A 324 12.28 -35.75 6.07
CA SER A 324 11.66 -36.99 5.60
C SER A 324 12.20 -38.17 6.40
N CYS A 325 11.31 -39.03 6.91
CA CYS A 325 11.65 -40.41 7.28
C CYS A 325 10.57 -41.32 6.67
N ILE A 326 10.99 -42.04 5.63
CA ILE A 326 10.32 -43.24 5.12
C ILE A 326 10.60 -44.32 6.18
N LEU A 327 9.55 -44.92 6.75
CA LEU A 327 9.66 -46.20 7.44
C LEU A 327 9.13 -47.27 6.50
N GLU A 328 10.04 -48.18 6.17
CA GLU A 328 9.82 -49.43 5.46
C GLU A 328 8.73 -50.25 6.17
N ASP A 329 7.72 -50.67 5.42
CA ASP A 329 6.81 -51.72 5.86
C ASP A 329 7.51 -53.06 5.61
N GLY A 330 8.10 -53.59 6.69
CA GLY A 330 8.61 -54.93 6.77
C GLY A 330 7.55 -55.88 7.34
N GLN A 331 7.19 -56.86 6.51
CA GLN A 331 6.57 -58.16 6.84
C GLN A 331 5.09 -58.10 7.32
N HIS A 332 4.20 -59.03 7.00
CA HIS A 332 4.31 -60.48 6.84
C HIS A 332 3.09 -61.02 6.09
#